data_AF-A0A0P8Y7T3-F1
#
_entry.id   AF-A0A0P8Y7T3-F1
#
_cell.length_a   1.000
_cell.length_b   1.000
_cell.length_c   1.000
_cell.angle_alpha   90.00
_cell.angle_beta   90.00
_cell.angle_gamma   90.00
#
_symmetry.space_group_name_H-M   'P 1'
#
loop_
_entity.id
_entity.type
_entity.pdbx_description
1 polymer ?
#
loop_
_entity_poly.entity_id
_entity_poly.type
_entity_poly.pdbx_seq_one_letter_code
_entity_poly.pdbx_strand_id
1 'polypeptide(L)'
;MLRTGMIKQSAAGIYSWLPLGFKVIKKIEQIVREEQNNIGGQELLMPTIQSADIWKESGRYEDYGEEMLRIKDRQGREMLYGPTNEELITE
;
A
#
# COMPACT_ATOMS: atom_id res chain seq x y z
N MET A 1 21.85 4.21 1.65
CA MET A 1 20.63 5.00 1.87
C MET A 1 20.66 5.78 3.18
N LEU A 2 20.90 5.15 4.34
CA LEU A 2 21.03 5.86 5.63
C LEU A 2 22.19 6.86 5.64
N ARG A 3 23.42 6.39 5.35
CA ARG A 3 24.63 7.25 5.29
C ARG A 3 24.54 8.39 4.28
N THR A 4 23.77 8.19 3.21
CA THR A 4 23.60 9.17 2.12
C THR A 4 22.43 10.12 2.36
N GLY A 5 21.76 10.04 3.52
CA GLY A 5 20.63 10.91 3.84
C GLY A 5 19.43 10.73 2.91
N MET A 6 19.20 9.52 2.40
CA MET A 6 18.08 9.21 1.50
C MET A 6 16.82 8.78 2.26
N ILE A 7 16.98 8.13 3.41
CA ILE A 7 15.88 7.67 4.26
C ILE A 7 16.22 7.90 5.73
N LYS A 8 15.19 8.04 6.56
CA LYS A 8 15.27 8.05 8.02
C LYS A 8 14.21 7.10 8.58
N GLN A 9 14.60 6.23 9.51
CA GLN A 9 13.67 5.31 10.16
C GLN A 9 12.77 6.09 11.15
N SER A 10 11.47 5.83 11.07
CA SER A 10 10.44 6.43 11.96
C SER A 10 9.91 5.41 12.97
N ALA A 11 9.77 4.14 12.56
CA ALA A 11 9.48 2.99 13.42
C ALA A 11 10.09 1.72 12.79
N ALA A 12 9.97 0.55 13.44
CA ALA A 12 10.41 -0.72 12.85
C ALA A 12 9.71 -0.95 11.49
N GLY A 13 10.48 -1.07 10.41
CA GLY A 13 9.94 -1.24 9.05
C GLY A 13 9.32 0.01 8.40
N ILE A 14 9.20 1.15 9.09
CA ILE A 14 8.55 2.37 8.59
C ILE A 14 9.58 3.50 8.43
N TYR A 15 9.68 4.07 7.23
CA TYR A 15 10.72 5.04 6.87
C TYR A 15 10.14 6.32 6.27
N SER A 16 10.74 7.45 6.61
CA SER A 16 10.59 8.71 5.87
C SER A 16 11.61 8.77 4.73
N TRP A 17 11.13 9.07 3.52
CA TRP A 17 11.97 9.36 2.37
C TRP A 17 12.45 10.81 2.42
N LEU A 18 13.76 11.00 2.55
CA LEU A 18 14.39 12.32 2.58
C LEU A 18 14.59 12.85 1.14
N PRO A 19 14.88 14.15 0.93
CA PRO A 19 14.79 14.77 -0.40
C PRO A 19 15.52 14.03 -1.53
N LEU A 20 16.74 13.52 -1.28
CA LEU A 20 17.48 12.74 -2.29
C LEU A 20 16.82 11.39 -2.58
N GLY A 21 16.36 10.67 -1.55
CA GLY A 21 15.64 9.40 -1.72
C GLY A 21 14.30 9.59 -2.41
N PHE A 22 13.57 10.65 -2.05
CA PHE A 22 12.29 11.00 -2.66
C PHE A 22 12.44 11.32 -4.17
N LYS A 23 13.50 12.02 -4.57
CA LYS A 23 13.81 12.25 -5.98
C LYS A 23 14.07 10.94 -6.74
N VAL A 24 14.74 9.98 -6.12
CA VAL A 24 15.04 8.67 -6.74
C VAL A 24 13.78 7.82 -6.88
N ILE A 25 12.96 7.70 -5.83
CA ILE A 25 11.72 6.89 -5.92
C ILE A 25 10.75 7.46 -6.95
N LYS A 26 10.67 8.78 -7.11
CA LYS A 26 9.84 9.39 -8.17
C LYS A 26 10.33 9.08 -9.59
N LYS A 27 11.64 8.94 -9.81
CA LYS A 27 12.15 8.47 -11.10
C LYS A 27 11.80 7.01 -11.36
N ILE A 28 11.88 6.16 -10.35
CA ILE A 28 11.52 4.74 -10.46
C ILE A 28 10.02 4.62 -10.77
N GLU A 29 9.17 5.31 -10.01
CA GLU A 29 7.72 5.36 -10.22
C GLU A 29 7.37 5.80 -11.65
N GLN A 30 8.05 6.82 -12.18
CA GLN A 30 7.80 7.33 -13.52
C GLN A 30 8.09 6.28 -14.61
N ILE A 31 9.22 5.55 -14.51
CA ILE A 31 9.55 4.49 -15.47
C ILE A 31 8.50 3.39 -15.43
N VAL A 32 8.10 2.93 -14.24
CA VAL A 32 7.07 1.89 -14.10
C VAL A 32 5.76 2.36 -14.73
N ARG A 33 5.34 3.60 -14.48
CA ARG A 33 4.13 4.18 -15.06
C ARG A 33 4.19 4.24 -16.58
N GLU A 34 5.30 4.72 -17.14
CA GLU A 34 5.49 4.81 -18.60
C GLU A 34 5.37 3.43 -19.26
N GLU A 35 6.03 2.41 -18.71
CA GLU A 35 5.96 1.07 -19.28
C GLU A 35 4.57 0.43 -19.13
N GLN A 36 3.89 0.64 -18.00
CA GLN A 36 2.51 0.16 -17.83
C GLN A 36 1.55 0.84 -18.81
N ASN A 37 1.72 2.14 -19.08
CA ASN A 37 0.92 2.86 -20.06
C ASN A 37 1.20 2.39 -21.50
N ASN A 38 2.45 2.05 -21.83
CA ASN A 38 2.82 1.53 -23.15
C ASN A 38 2.11 0.22 -23.50
N ILE A 39 1.78 -0.60 -22.51
CA ILE A 39 1.03 -1.85 -22.68
C ILE A 39 -0.49 -1.68 -22.47
N GLY A 40 -0.98 -0.43 -22.37
CA GLY A 40 -2.41 -0.11 -22.25
C GLY A 40 -2.97 -0.11 -20.83
N GLY A 41 -2.12 -0.18 -19.80
CA GLY A 41 -2.53 -0.05 -18.40
C GLY A 41 -3.29 1.25 -18.13
N GLN A 42 -4.32 1.18 -17.28
CA GLN A 42 -5.13 2.33 -16.87
C GLN A 42 -4.86 2.59 -15.38
N GLU A 43 -4.06 3.61 -15.08
CA GLU A 43 -3.69 3.92 -13.70
C GLU A 43 -4.86 4.54 -12.93
N LEU A 44 -5.07 4.05 -11.70
CA LEU A 44 -6.02 4.58 -10.72
C LEU A 44 -5.42 4.44 -9.32
N LEU A 45 -5.93 5.20 -8.36
CA LEU A 45 -5.47 5.16 -6.96
C LEU A 45 -6.61 4.69 -6.06
N MET A 46 -6.44 3.52 -5.46
CA MET A 46 -7.36 2.94 -4.49
C MET A 46 -7.07 3.44 -3.06
N PRO A 47 -8.06 3.44 -2.15
CA PRO A 47 -7.85 3.76 -0.74
C PRO A 47 -6.91 2.76 -0.05
N THR A 48 -6.07 3.27 0.85
CA THR A 48 -5.14 2.44 1.64
C THR A 48 -5.82 1.72 2.79
N ILE A 49 -6.95 2.25 3.28
CA ILE A 49 -7.79 1.62 4.30
C ILE A 49 -9.00 0.99 3.62
N GLN A 50 -9.23 -0.30 3.88
CA GLN A 50 -10.26 -1.10 3.24
C GLN A 50 -11.24 -1.65 4.28
N SER A 51 -12.49 -1.88 3.88
CA SER A 51 -13.46 -2.59 4.73
C SER A 51 -13.00 -4.03 4.93
N ALA A 52 -13.18 -4.57 6.14
CA ALA A 52 -12.94 -6.00 6.36
C ALA A 52 -13.96 -6.88 5.62
N ASP A 53 -15.11 -6.34 5.23
CA ASP A 53 -16.20 -7.13 4.65
C ASP A 53 -15.81 -7.78 3.31
N ILE A 54 -15.18 -7.02 2.39
CA ILE A 54 -14.72 -7.56 1.09
C ILE A 54 -13.67 -8.67 1.25
N TRP A 55 -12.87 -8.63 2.32
CA TRP A 55 -11.87 -9.65 2.64
C TRP A 55 -12.47 -10.89 3.29
N LYS A 56 -13.58 -10.73 4.02
CA LYS A 56 -14.33 -11.85 4.59
C LYS A 56 -15.09 -12.58 3.49
N GLU A 57 -15.61 -11.86 2.52
CA GLU A 57 -16.26 -12.42 1.33
C GLU A 57 -15.29 -13.28 0.50
N SER A 58 -14.05 -12.83 0.32
CA SER A 58 -13.00 -13.63 -0.34
C SER A 58 -12.42 -14.76 0.52
N GLY A 59 -12.72 -14.79 1.82
CA GLY A 59 -12.13 -15.71 2.80
C GLY A 59 -10.71 -15.34 3.25
N ARG A 60 -10.06 -14.36 2.60
CA ARG A 60 -8.66 -14.00 2.88
C ARG A 60 -8.46 -13.22 4.17
N TYR A 61 -9.53 -12.73 4.80
CA TYR A 61 -9.42 -11.96 6.05
C TYR A 61 -8.70 -12.74 7.16
N GLU A 62 -9.05 -14.01 7.38
CA GLU A 62 -8.40 -14.85 8.40
C GLU A 62 -7.16 -15.58 7.86
N ASP A 63 -7.18 -16.00 6.60
CA ASP A 63 -6.06 -16.74 5.99
C ASP A 63 -4.76 -15.92 5.87
N TYR A 64 -4.86 -14.60 5.77
CA TYR A 64 -3.67 -13.72 5.72
C TYR A 64 -2.88 -13.70 7.04
N GLY A 65 -3.53 -14.07 8.16
CA GLY A 65 -2.88 -14.21 9.46
C GLY A 65 -2.38 -12.90 10.07
N GLU A 66 -1.33 -13.00 10.88
CA GLU A 66 -0.82 -11.93 11.74
C GLU A 66 -0.19 -10.74 10.99
N GLU A 67 0.14 -10.91 9.71
CA GLU A 67 0.70 -9.83 8.89
C GLU A 67 -0.35 -8.77 8.52
N MET A 68 -1.65 -9.08 8.64
CA MET A 68 -2.72 -8.16 8.34
C MET A 68 -2.92 -7.11 9.45
N LEU A 69 -2.66 -5.85 9.13
CA LEU A 69 -2.91 -4.73 10.04
C LEU A 69 -4.41 -4.40 10.10
N ARG A 70 -5.10 -5.01 11.06
CA ARG A 70 -6.53 -4.78 11.34
C ARG A 70 -6.74 -3.52 12.20
N ILE A 71 -7.78 -2.76 11.87
CA ILE A 71 -8.14 -1.47 12.49
C ILE A 71 -9.63 -1.50 12.83
N LYS A 72 -10.02 -0.90 13.95
CA LYS A 72 -11.42 -0.58 14.26
C LYS A 72 -11.60 0.93 14.30
N ASP A 73 -12.58 1.45 13.57
CA ASP A 73 -12.92 2.87 13.65
C ASP A 73 -13.66 3.21 14.95
N ARG A 74 -13.93 4.50 15.17
CA ARG A 74 -14.67 4.97 16.35
C ARG A 74 -16.12 4.49 16.45
N GLN A 75 -16.68 3.95 15.37
CA GLN A 75 -18.03 3.39 15.32
C GLN A 75 -18.03 1.86 15.44
N GLY A 76 -16.85 1.25 15.62
CA GLY A 76 -16.67 -0.20 15.74
C GLY A 76 -16.63 -0.94 14.41
N ARG A 77 -16.51 -0.23 13.27
CA ARG A 77 -16.38 -0.87 11.96
C ARG A 77 -15.01 -1.52 11.81
N GLU A 78 -15.00 -2.73 11.28
CA GLU A 78 -13.79 -3.50 11.02
C GLU A 78 -13.19 -3.08 9.68
N MET A 79 -11.94 -2.68 9.72
CA MET A 79 -11.17 -2.21 8.58
C MET A 79 -9.77 -2.79 8.64
N LEU A 80 -8.99 -2.58 7.59
CA LEU A 80 -7.57 -2.96 7.57
C LEU A 80 -6.77 -2.01 6.68
N TYR A 81 -5.46 -1.93 6.94
CA TYR A 81 -4.53 -1.32 6.00
C TYR A 81 -4.21 -2.34 4.91
N GLY A 82 -4.69 -2.10 3.69
CA GLY A 82 -4.66 -3.07 2.58
C GLY A 82 -3.24 -3.54 2.26
N PRO A 83 -2.91 -4.84 2.43
CA PRO A 83 -1.60 -5.36 2.01
C PRO A 83 -1.55 -5.61 0.50
N THR A 84 -2.72 -5.78 -0.14
CA THR A 84 -2.94 -5.85 -1.58
C THR A 84 -4.39 -5.43 -1.88
N ASN A 85 -4.83 -5.47 -3.14
CA ASN A 85 -6.09 -4.89 -3.60
C ASN A 85 -6.86 -5.80 -4.57
N GLU A 86 -6.65 -7.14 -4.54
CA GLU A 86 -7.41 -8.03 -5.43
C GLU A 86 -8.91 -7.93 -5.17
N GLU A 87 -9.35 -7.95 -3.92
CA GLU A 87 -10.78 -7.80 -3.55
C GLU A 87 -11.32 -6.44 -3.96
N LEU A 88 -10.55 -5.38 -3.71
CA LEU A 88 -11.00 -4.01 -3.91
C LEU A 88 -11.16 -3.64 -5.40
N ILE A 89 -10.45 -4.32 -6.30
CA ILE A 89 -10.58 -4.09 -7.75
C ILE A 89 -11.65 -4.97 -8.39
N THR A 90 -12.04 -6.08 -7.75
CA THR A 90 -13.03 -7.03 -8.30
C THR A 90 -14.45 -6.79 -7.81
N GLU A 91 -14.62 -6.29 -6.58
CA GLU A 91 -15.91 -5.92 -5.99
C GLU A 91 -16.32 -4.48 -6.37
#